data_AF-A0A520HEW2-F1
#
_entry.id   AF-A0A520HEW2-F1
#
_cell.length_a   1.000
_cell.length_b   1.000
_cell.length_c   1.000
_cell.angle_alpha   90.00
_cell.angle_beta   90.00
_cell.angle_gamma   90.00
#
_symmetry.space_group_name_H-M   'P 1'
#
loop_
_entity.id
_entity.type
_entity.pdbx_description
1 polymer ?
#
loop_
_entity_poly.entity_id
_entity_poly.type
_entity_poly.pdbx_seq_one_letter_code
_entity_poly.pdbx_strand_id
1 'polypeptide(L)' 'VISRGRLAFDAGMIDVISSFVSIKKTLTTSGRNVTFKAGRGGTDGHADLAWSIMHVLMNEPLDGKAAPVATMEII' A
#
# COMPACT_ATOMS: atom_id res chain seq x y z
N VAL A 1 11.82 3.67 3.12
CA VAL A 1 11.19 3.04 4.31
C VAL A 1 11.49 1.54 4.37
N ILE A 2 11.12 0.76 3.35
CA ILE A 2 11.35 -0.71 3.30
C ILE A 2 12.84 -1.09 3.39
N SER A 3 13.71 -0.53 2.52
CA SER A 3 15.14 -0.86 2.49
C SER A 3 15.93 -0.47 3.75
N ARG A 4 15.35 0.40 4.58
CA ARG A 4 15.92 0.84 5.86
C ARG A 4 15.32 0.08 7.07
N GLY A 5 14.52 -0.96 6.83
CA GLY A 5 13.90 -1.77 7.88
C GLY A 5 12.94 -1.01 8.79
N ARG A 6 12.40 0.13 8.35
CA ARG A 6 11.53 1.00 9.17
C ARG A 6 10.08 0.54 9.26
N LEU A 7 9.69 -0.42 8.43
CA LEU A 7 8.38 -1.04 8.50
C LEU A 7 8.46 -2.27 9.41
N ALA A 8 7.80 -2.21 10.55
CA ALA A 8 7.66 -3.32 11.49
C ALA A 8 6.18 -3.58 11.78
N PHE A 9 5.79 -4.85 11.78
CA PHE A 9 4.46 -5.32 12.14
C PHE A 9 4.58 -6.67 12.86
N ASP A 10 3.55 -7.05 13.60
CA ASP A 10 3.55 -8.32 14.33
C ASP A 10 3.48 -9.51 13.36
N ALA A 11 4.28 -10.56 13.61
CA ALA A 11 4.39 -11.72 12.74
C ALA A 11 3.06 -12.51 12.60
N GLY A 12 2.15 -12.37 13.56
CA GLY A 12 0.80 -12.93 13.53
C GLY A 12 -0.18 -12.20 12.63
N MET A 13 0.18 -11.01 12.09
CA MET A 13 -0.66 -10.25 11.17
C MET A 13 -0.59 -10.82 9.73
N ILE A 14 -1.09 -12.05 9.57
CA ILE A 14 -1.13 -12.75 8.28
C ILE A 14 -1.94 -11.96 7.24
N ASP A 15 -2.96 -11.21 7.66
CA ASP A 15 -3.78 -10.38 6.76
C ASP A 15 -2.98 -9.26 6.08
N VAL A 16 -1.98 -8.70 6.77
CA VAL A 16 -1.07 -7.72 6.17
C VAL A 16 -0.29 -8.39 5.05
N ILE A 17 0.29 -9.56 5.32
CA ILE A 17 1.07 -10.30 4.32
C ILE A 17 0.18 -10.72 3.15
N SER A 18 -1.02 -11.26 3.43
CA SER A 18 -1.96 -11.73 2.40
C SER A 18 -2.42 -10.60 1.48
N SER A 19 -2.66 -9.39 2.04
CA SER A 19 -3.03 -8.20 1.27
C SER A 19 -1.93 -7.71 0.34
N PHE A 20 -0.65 -7.82 0.72
CA PHE A 20 0.46 -7.48 -0.18
C PHE A 20 0.65 -8.54 -1.28
N VAL A 21 0.47 -9.82 -0.94
CA VAL A 21 0.60 -10.93 -1.89
C VAL A 21 -0.52 -10.93 -2.94
N SER A 22 -1.70 -10.40 -2.62
CA SER A 22 -2.84 -10.33 -3.55
C SER A 22 -2.62 -9.31 -4.69
N ILE A 23 -1.69 -8.36 -4.54
CA ILE A 23 -1.32 -7.40 -5.58
C ILE A 23 -0.36 -8.06 -6.59
N LYS A 24 -0.78 -8.17 -7.85
CA LYS A 24 0.02 -8.79 -8.92
C LYS A 24 0.49 -7.78 -9.96
N LYS A 25 1.71 -7.98 -10.45
CA LYS A 25 2.27 -7.22 -11.58
C LYS A 25 1.58 -7.66 -12.87
N THR A 26 1.03 -6.71 -13.62
CA THR A 26 0.40 -6.96 -14.92
C THR A 26 0.86 -5.92 -15.94
N LEU A 27 0.72 -6.21 -17.22
CA LEU A 27 1.04 -5.24 -18.27
C LEU A 27 -0.21 -4.41 -18.59
N THR A 28 -0.02 -3.12 -18.87
CA THR A 28 -1.08 -2.28 -19.42
C THR A 28 -1.55 -2.84 -20.76
N THR A 29 -2.78 -2.52 -21.18
CA THR A 29 -3.39 -3.00 -22.44
C THR A 29 -2.50 -2.78 -23.68
N SER A 30 -1.69 -1.72 -23.68
CA SER A 30 -0.73 -1.40 -24.73
C SER A 30 0.61 -2.15 -24.64
N GLY A 31 0.77 -3.08 -23.69
CA GLY A 31 1.95 -3.94 -23.51
C GLY A 31 3.24 -3.24 -23.07
N ARG A 32 3.28 -1.91 -23.11
CA ARG A 32 4.50 -1.11 -22.94
C ARG A 32 4.83 -0.77 -21.49
N ASN A 33 3.80 -0.63 -20.64
CA ASN A 33 3.97 -0.24 -19.26
C ASN A 33 3.57 -1.38 -18.32
N VAL A 34 4.28 -1.46 -17.20
CA VAL A 34 3.93 -2.31 -16.08
C VAL A 34 2.95 -1.57 -15.19
N THR A 35 1.90 -2.25 -14.75
CA THR A 35 0.98 -1.79 -13.72
C THR A 35 0.77 -2.87 -12.67
N PHE A 36 0.13 -2.51 -11.56
CA PHE A 36 -0.19 -3.43 -10.47
C PHE A 36 -1.71 -3.55 -10.35
N LYS A 37 -2.21 -4.78 -10.25
CA LYS A 37 -3.64 -5.06 -10.15
C LYS A 37 -3.90 -6.01 -9.00
N ALA A 38 -4.89 -5.68 -8.19
CA ALA A 38 -5.48 -6.59 -7.22
C ALA A 38 -6.71 -7.28 -7.83
N GLY A 39 -6.90 -8.56 -7.50
CA GLY A 39 -8.13 -9.28 -7.80
C GLY A 39 -9.31 -8.70 -7.01
N ARG A 40 -10.51 -8.67 -7.60
CA ARG A 40 -11.76 -8.29 -6.89
C ARG A 40 -12.50 -9.53 -6.36
N GLY A 41 -11.78 -10.63 -6.12
CA GLY A 41 -12.36 -11.89 -5.65
C GLY A 41 -12.39 -11.92 -4.12
N GLY A 42 -13.56 -12.19 -3.53
CA GLY A 42 -13.77 -12.12 -2.07
C GLY A 42 -12.98 -13.14 -1.23
N THR A 43 -12.16 -14.00 -1.83
CA THR A 43 -11.31 -14.99 -1.15
C THR A 43 -9.87 -14.53 -0.96
N ASP A 44 -9.41 -13.58 -1.77
CA ASP A 44 -8.01 -13.16 -1.78
C ASP A 44 -7.94 -11.84 -1.01
N GLY A 45 -7.45 -11.91 0.23
CA GLY A 45 -7.44 -10.84 1.24
C GLY A 45 -7.36 -9.41 0.70
N HIS A 46 -8.32 -8.61 1.16
CA HIS A 46 -8.44 -7.15 1.17
C HIS A 46 -7.17 -6.39 0.72
N ALA A 47 -6.97 -6.28 -0.60
CA ALA A 47 -5.84 -5.54 -1.15
C ALA A 47 -5.87 -4.03 -0.80
N ASP A 48 -7.01 -3.54 -0.35
CA ASP A 48 -7.22 -2.23 0.25
C ASP A 48 -6.38 -1.99 1.51
N LEU A 49 -6.09 -3.04 2.30
CA LEU A 49 -5.17 -2.93 3.45
C LEU A 49 -3.75 -2.62 2.99
N ALA A 50 -3.24 -3.35 2.01
CA ALA A 50 -1.92 -3.08 1.43
C ALA A 50 -1.85 -1.70 0.78
N TRP A 51 -2.89 -1.29 0.05
CA TRP A 51 -2.97 0.06 -0.53
C TRP A 51 -2.95 1.16 0.55
N SER A 52 -3.70 0.97 1.64
CA SER A 52 -3.71 1.92 2.76
C SER A 52 -2.33 2.05 3.40
N ILE A 53 -1.64 0.93 3.62
CA ILE A 53 -0.26 0.94 4.14
C ILE A 53 0.68 1.64 3.16
N MET A 54 0.59 1.38 1.85
CA MET A 54 1.40 2.07 0.85
C MET A 54 1.19 3.58 0.86
N HIS A 55 -0.06 4.04 1.00
CA HIS A 55 -0.37 5.47 1.12
C HIS A 55 0.22 6.08 2.39
N VAL A 56 0.15 5.38 3.53
CA VAL A 56 0.80 5.82 4.77
C VAL A 56 2.32 5.91 4.59
N LEU A 57 2.94 4.91 3.97
CA LEU A 57 4.39 4.91 3.71
C LEU A 57 4.82 5.98 2.71
N MET A 58 3.96 6.34 1.76
CA MET A 58 4.21 7.42 0.80
C MET A 58 4.08 8.81 1.46
N ASN A 59 3.14 8.95 2.39
CA ASN A 59 2.95 10.18 3.14
C ASN A 59 3.89 10.30 4.35
N GLU A 60 4.62 9.24 4.69
CA GLU A 60 5.58 9.26 5.80
C GLU A 60 6.78 10.17 5.45
N PRO A 61 6.99 11.26 6.20
CA PRO A 61 8.17 12.09 6.04
C PRO A 61 9.39 11.29 6.48
N LEU A 62 10.39 11.18 5.58
CA LEU A 62 11.60 10.38 5.80
C LEU A 62 12.41 10.83 7.02
N ASP A 63 12.13 12.02 7.57
CA ASP A 63 12.73 12.63 8.76
C ASP A 63 11.89 12.44 10.06
N GLY A 64 10.75 11.74 10.01
CA GLY A 64 9.88 11.50 11.18
C GLY A 64 9.03 12.69 11.64
N LYS A 65 9.13 13.85 10.97
CA LYS A 65 8.35 15.06 11.25
C LYS A 65 7.10 15.11 10.40
N ALA A 66 5.91 15.02 10.98
CA ALA A 66 4.64 15.04 10.26
C ALA A 66 4.62 16.09 9.12
N ALA A 67 4.26 15.65 7.92
CA ALA A 67 4.04 16.56 6.80
C ALA A 67 2.86 17.49 7.13
N PRO A 68 2.89 18.78 6.75
CA PRO A 68 1.81 19.70 7.03
C PRO A 68 0.52 19.18 6.39
N VAL A 69 -0.46 18.86 7.23
CA VAL A 69 -1.76 18.34 6.81
C VAL A 69 -2.59 19.54 6.34
N ALA A 70 -2.94 19.57 5.06
CA ALA A 70 -3.90 20.55 4.55
C ALA A 70 -5.30 20.14 5.00
N THR A 71 -5.87 20.87 5.95
CA THR A 71 -7.28 20.73 6.35
C THR A 71 -8.16 21.30 5.23
N MET A 72 -8.89 20.45 4.53
CA MET A 72 -9.97 20.89 3.65
C MET A 72 -11.27 20.87 4.46
N GLU A 73 -11.72 22.04 4.92
CA GLU A 73 -13.10 22.23 5.37
C GLU A 73 -14.02 22.23 4.15
N ILE A 74 -15.07 21.41 4.19
CA ILE A 74 -16.20 21.48 3.26
C ILE A 74 -17.32 22.20 4.02
N ILE A 75 -17.67 23.40 3.53
CA ILE A 75 -18.82 24.20 3.99
C ILE A 75 -20.11 23.60 3.44
#